data_AF-A0A520HHT6-F1
#
_entry.id   AF-A0A520HHT6-F1
#
_cell.length_a   1.000
_cell.length_b   1.000
_cell.length_c   1.000
_cell.angle_alpha   90.00
_cell.angle_beta   90.00
_cell.angle_gamma   90.00
#
_symmetry.space_group_name_H-M   'P 1'
#
loop_
_entity.id
_entity.type
_entity.pdbx_description
1 polymer ?
#
loop_
_entity_poly.entity_id
_entity_poly.type
_entity_poly.pdbx_seq_one_letter_code
_entity_poly.pdbx_strand_id
1 'polypeptide(L)'
;MTQPVSMQPVVTLRQRLAADGGSVPSEDLLRAVLPLMREVGALHARGLVAELGDEAVVDRDGELALARPDGRPPQLNEAGIRAAQPRVSLALRVVGEYRVTTDIETGSQVDDLRAGSPDGERPDADLREAVNPAYRIGYRSWEEQVGHHDEQTDIFSIGLILASLACGLDFNDETDVRRFSADQGNLFRLNGALHPVIASLIGE
;
A
#
# COMPACT_ATOMS: atom_id res chain seq x y z
N MET A 1 -18.91 42.27 -10.22
CA MET A 1 -18.30 41.92 -8.93
C MET A 1 -17.89 40.46 -9.01
N THR A 2 -16.61 40.20 -9.26
CA THR A 2 -16.04 38.86 -9.27
C THR A 2 -15.61 38.57 -7.83
N GLN A 3 -16.24 37.60 -7.15
CA GLN A 3 -15.75 37.19 -5.84
C GLN A 3 -14.34 36.60 -6.00
N PRO A 4 -13.40 36.91 -5.09
CA PRO A 4 -12.12 36.21 -5.07
C PRO A 4 -12.39 34.74 -4.73
N VAL A 5 -12.00 33.83 -5.62
CA VAL A 5 -11.93 32.39 -5.31
C VAL A 5 -10.97 32.27 -4.14
N SER A 6 -11.48 31.87 -2.97
CA SER A 6 -10.65 31.57 -1.81
C SER A 6 -9.82 30.34 -2.16
N MET A 7 -8.60 30.53 -2.65
CA MET A 7 -7.63 29.44 -2.80
C MET A 7 -7.31 28.94 -1.41
N GLN A 8 -7.90 27.80 -1.02
CA GLN A 8 -7.44 27.07 0.14
C GLN A 8 -5.97 26.68 -0.06
N PRO A 9 -5.17 26.64 1.02
CA PRO A 9 -3.76 26.30 0.91
C PRO A 9 -3.62 24.88 0.36
N VAL A 10 -2.75 24.72 -0.64
CA VAL A 10 -2.30 23.40 -1.09
C VAL A 10 -1.49 22.79 0.05
N VAL A 11 -1.92 21.62 0.55
CA VAL A 11 -1.25 20.91 1.65
C VAL A 11 -0.73 19.56 1.16
N THR A 12 0.33 19.05 1.80
CA THR A 12 0.86 17.72 1.48
C THR A 12 -0.05 16.62 2.04
N LEU A 13 0.14 15.39 1.56
CA LEU A 13 -0.59 14.23 2.07
C LEU A 13 -0.42 14.06 3.59
N ARG A 14 0.80 14.21 4.10
CA ARG A 14 1.08 14.18 5.54
C ARG A 14 0.35 15.28 6.31
N GLN A 15 0.31 16.49 5.79
CA GLN A 15 -0.39 17.61 6.44
C GLN A 15 -1.90 17.37 6.50
N ARG A 16 -2.48 16.80 5.44
CA ARG A 16 -3.88 16.37 5.42
C ARG A 16 -4.17 15.34 6.51
N LEU A 17 -3.39 14.24 6.56
CA LEU A 17 -3.56 13.18 7.55
C LEU A 17 -3.46 13.71 9.00
N ALA A 18 -2.54 14.63 9.24
CA ALA A 18 -2.38 15.27 10.55
C ALA A 18 -3.58 16.16 10.94
N ALA A 19 -4.26 16.78 9.96
CA ALA A 19 -5.44 17.61 10.20
C ALA A 19 -6.71 16.79 10.42
N ASP A 20 -6.89 15.70 9.69
CA ASP A 20 -8.08 14.84 9.74
C ASP A 20 -8.11 13.97 11.02
N GLY A 21 -6.95 13.68 11.62
CA GLY A 21 -6.84 12.98 12.91
C GLY A 21 -7.30 11.52 12.90
N GLY A 22 -7.49 10.91 11.73
CA GLY A 22 -7.98 9.55 11.57
C GLY A 22 -8.22 9.14 10.12
N SER A 23 -8.94 8.04 9.92
CA SER A 23 -9.29 7.54 8.59
C SER A 23 -10.33 8.41 7.89
N VAL A 24 -10.20 8.50 6.56
CA VAL A 24 -11.15 9.21 5.70
C VAL A 24 -12.38 8.32 5.43
N PRO A 25 -13.61 8.85 5.57
CA PRO A 25 -14.82 8.13 5.19
C PRO A 25 -14.79 7.66 3.74
N SER A 26 -15.40 6.50 3.43
CA SER A 26 -15.26 5.90 2.09
C SER A 26 -15.79 6.76 0.94
N GLU A 27 -16.80 7.61 1.18
CA GLU A 27 -17.32 8.54 0.16
C GLU A 27 -16.30 9.64 -0.18
N ASP A 28 -15.65 10.20 0.84
CA ASP A 28 -14.62 11.23 0.69
C ASP A 28 -13.30 10.66 0.19
N LEU A 29 -13.03 9.38 0.47
CA LEU A 29 -11.85 8.67 -0.01
C LEU A 29 -11.81 8.57 -1.54
N LEU A 30 -12.92 8.18 -2.16
CA LEU A 30 -13.00 8.08 -3.62
C LEU A 30 -12.94 9.46 -4.28
N ARG A 31 -13.63 10.46 -3.69
CA ARG A 31 -13.52 11.85 -4.13
C ARG A 31 -12.06 12.31 -4.13
N ALA A 32 -11.32 11.97 -3.08
CA ALA A 32 -9.93 12.34 -2.93
C ALA A 32 -9.01 11.67 -3.94
N VAL A 33 -9.11 10.35 -4.13
CA VAL A 33 -8.09 9.57 -4.85
C VAL A 33 -8.36 9.49 -6.36
N LEU A 34 -9.62 9.56 -6.81
CA LEU A 34 -9.94 9.41 -8.24
C LEU A 34 -9.27 10.46 -9.16
N PRO A 35 -9.18 11.75 -8.80
CA PRO A 35 -8.46 12.73 -9.60
C PRO A 35 -6.97 12.37 -9.77
N LEU A 36 -6.29 11.97 -8.70
CA LEU A 36 -4.90 11.50 -8.75
C LEU A 36 -4.74 10.30 -9.69
N MET A 37 -5.60 9.29 -9.58
CA MET A 37 -5.56 8.11 -10.46
C MET A 37 -5.73 8.49 -11.94
N ARG A 38 -6.55 9.49 -12.24
CA ARG A 38 -6.72 10.00 -13.62
C ARG A 38 -5.48 10.72 -14.13
N GLU A 39 -4.82 11.53 -13.29
CA GLU A 39 -3.54 12.17 -13.65
C GLU A 39 -2.46 11.13 -13.94
N VAL A 40 -2.32 10.12 -13.08
CA VAL A 40 -1.36 9.03 -13.26
C VAL A 40 -1.68 8.21 -14.52
N GLY A 41 -2.95 7.85 -14.75
CA GLY A 41 -3.37 7.15 -15.96
C GLY A 41 -3.10 7.97 -17.24
N ALA A 42 -3.23 9.29 -17.18
CA ALA A 42 -2.89 10.17 -18.30
C ALA A 42 -1.37 10.22 -18.57
N LEU A 43 -0.52 10.09 -17.54
CA LEU A 43 0.92 9.92 -17.71
C LEU A 43 1.27 8.57 -18.35
N HIS A 44 0.68 7.48 -17.84
CA HIS A 44 0.91 6.12 -18.36
C HIS A 44 0.52 6.01 -19.84
N ALA A 45 -0.57 6.65 -20.25
CA ALA A 45 -0.99 6.72 -21.65
C ALA A 45 0.04 7.40 -22.59
N ARG A 46 1.00 8.15 -22.04
CA ARG A 46 2.10 8.79 -22.76
C ARG A 46 3.45 8.08 -22.58
N GLY A 47 3.47 6.92 -21.92
CA GLY A 47 4.71 6.21 -21.58
C GLY A 47 5.57 6.92 -20.53
N LEU A 48 4.92 7.70 -19.66
CA LEU A 48 5.55 8.38 -18.53
C LEU A 48 4.97 7.83 -17.23
N VAL A 49 5.72 8.02 -16.15
CA VAL A 49 5.39 7.56 -14.80
C VAL A 49 5.37 8.75 -13.85
N ALA A 50 4.63 8.61 -12.77
CA ALA A 50 4.41 9.65 -11.80
C ALA A 50 5.58 9.79 -10.81
N GLU A 51 5.62 10.93 -10.14
CA GLU A 51 6.37 11.08 -8.89
C GLU A 51 5.33 11.02 -7.77
N LEU A 52 5.32 9.91 -7.04
CA LEU A 52 4.38 9.65 -5.94
C LEU A 52 5.14 9.56 -4.62
N GLY A 53 4.43 9.82 -3.52
CA GLY A 53 5.02 10.00 -2.19
C GLY A 53 4.48 11.25 -1.51
N ASP A 54 4.89 11.45 -0.26
CA ASP A 54 4.33 12.49 0.62
C ASP A 54 4.36 13.90 0.00
N GLU A 55 5.55 14.41 -0.31
CA GLU A 55 5.72 15.75 -0.90
C GLU A 55 5.33 15.80 -2.39
N ALA A 56 5.15 14.64 -3.01
CA ALA A 56 4.84 14.53 -4.44
C ALA A 56 3.34 14.47 -4.71
N VAL A 57 2.52 14.30 -3.67
CA VAL A 57 1.07 14.29 -3.71
C VAL A 57 0.52 15.39 -2.81
N VAL A 58 -0.30 16.25 -3.40
CA VAL A 58 -0.89 17.38 -2.71
C VAL A 58 -2.40 17.28 -2.68
N ASP A 59 -3.00 17.76 -1.60
CA ASP A 59 -4.43 17.98 -1.50
C ASP A 59 -4.80 19.37 -2.03
N ARG A 60 -5.80 19.40 -2.90
CA ARG A 60 -6.44 20.60 -3.44
C ARG A 60 -7.93 20.50 -3.17
N ASP A 61 -8.36 21.03 -2.03
CA ASP A 61 -9.79 21.08 -1.64
C ASP A 61 -10.42 19.68 -1.53
N GLY A 62 -9.71 18.77 -0.86
CA GLY A 62 -10.12 17.39 -0.65
C GLY A 62 -9.77 16.44 -1.80
N GLU A 63 -9.32 16.96 -2.94
CA GLU A 63 -8.89 16.18 -4.11
C GLU A 63 -7.36 16.04 -4.13
N LEU A 64 -6.86 14.81 -4.21
CA LEU A 64 -5.44 14.56 -4.38
C LEU A 64 -5.00 14.77 -5.82
N ALA A 65 -3.81 15.32 -5.99
CA ALA A 65 -3.19 15.54 -7.28
C ALA A 65 -1.66 15.47 -7.21
N LEU A 66 -1.02 15.31 -8.36
CA LEU A 66 0.43 15.33 -8.46
C LEU A 66 0.95 16.75 -8.22
N ALA A 67 2.01 16.86 -7.40
CA ALA A 67 2.79 18.08 -7.29
C ALA A 67 3.52 18.39 -8.61
N ARG A 68 3.89 17.36 -9.38
CA ARG A 68 4.55 17.44 -10.69
C ARG A 68 3.75 16.68 -11.75
N PRO A 69 2.82 17.35 -12.44
CA PRO A 69 1.91 16.71 -13.39
C PRO A 69 2.56 16.32 -14.73
N ASP A 70 3.80 16.75 -14.99
CA ASP A 70 4.50 16.42 -16.24
C ASP A 70 5.01 14.97 -16.29
N GLY A 71 5.18 14.34 -15.12
CA GLY A 71 5.74 12.99 -14.99
C GLY A 71 7.21 12.91 -15.39
N ARG A 72 7.73 11.68 -15.45
CA ARG A 72 9.10 11.37 -15.87
C ARG A 72 9.14 10.09 -16.71
N PRO A 73 10.20 9.84 -17.50
CA PRO A 73 10.39 8.54 -18.13
C PRO A 73 10.56 7.41 -17.11
N PRO A 74 10.11 6.19 -17.41
CA PRO A 74 10.34 5.03 -16.56
C PRO A 74 11.83 4.69 -16.46
N GLN A 75 12.21 4.14 -15.31
CA GLN A 75 13.55 3.65 -15.01
C GLN A 75 13.46 2.13 -14.90
N LEU A 76 13.92 1.41 -15.93
CA LEU A 76 13.84 -0.05 -15.95
C LEU A 76 15.16 -0.65 -15.47
N ASN A 77 15.17 -1.19 -14.24
CA ASN A 77 16.29 -1.99 -13.73
C ASN A 77 15.88 -3.44 -13.43
N GLU A 78 15.48 -4.18 -14.47
CA GLU A 78 15.12 -5.60 -14.32
C GLU A 78 16.27 -6.45 -13.76
N ALA A 79 17.52 -6.09 -14.08
CA ALA A 79 18.70 -6.81 -13.58
C ALA A 79 18.84 -6.64 -12.06
N GLY A 80 18.64 -5.42 -11.56
CA GLY A 80 18.60 -5.11 -10.13
C GLY A 80 17.46 -5.84 -9.42
N ILE A 81 16.26 -5.84 -10.02
CA ILE A 81 15.12 -6.61 -9.51
C ILE A 81 15.47 -8.10 -9.39
N ARG A 82 15.99 -8.72 -10.46
CA ARG A 82 16.36 -10.15 -10.45
C ARG A 82 17.48 -10.49 -9.46
N ALA A 83 18.39 -9.56 -9.19
CA ALA A 83 19.48 -9.75 -8.24
C ALA A 83 19.02 -9.61 -6.78
N ALA A 84 18.07 -8.71 -6.52
CA ALA A 84 17.54 -8.43 -5.19
C ALA A 84 16.37 -9.37 -4.81
N GLN A 85 15.59 -9.85 -5.79
CA GLN A 85 14.61 -10.90 -5.55
C GLN A 85 15.34 -12.16 -5.08
N PRO A 86 14.98 -12.72 -3.91
CA PRO A 86 15.42 -14.05 -3.55
C PRO A 86 15.03 -14.99 -4.70
N ARG A 87 15.96 -15.83 -5.16
CA ARG A 87 15.60 -16.96 -6.02
C ARG A 87 14.68 -17.85 -5.20
N VAL A 88 13.38 -17.59 -5.23
CA VAL A 88 12.39 -18.45 -4.62
C VAL A 88 12.50 -19.78 -5.35
N SER A 89 13.12 -20.76 -4.70
CA SER A 89 12.87 -22.15 -5.04
C SER A 89 11.36 -22.34 -5.03
N LEU A 90 10.79 -22.69 -6.18
CA LEU A 90 9.36 -22.95 -6.39
C LEU A 90 8.80 -23.84 -5.27
N ALA A 91 8.17 -23.25 -4.24
CA ALA A 91 7.34 -23.96 -3.26
C ALA A 91 6.60 -23.06 -2.26
N LEU A 92 6.81 -21.73 -2.23
CA LEU A 92 6.20 -20.92 -1.17
C LEU A 92 5.76 -19.54 -1.66
N ARG A 93 4.58 -19.50 -2.27
CA ARG A 93 3.78 -18.28 -2.39
C ARG A 93 2.89 -18.22 -1.15
N VAL A 94 3.36 -17.54 -0.09
CA VAL A 94 2.53 -17.29 1.11
C VAL A 94 1.51 -16.23 0.75
N VAL A 95 0.37 -16.68 0.23
CA VAL A 95 -0.91 -15.99 0.29
C VAL A 95 -1.73 -16.83 1.26
N GLY A 96 -2.02 -16.32 2.46
CA GLY A 96 -3.00 -16.87 3.40
C GLY A 96 -2.92 -18.38 3.68
N GLU A 97 -2.31 -18.75 4.81
CA GLU A 97 -2.50 -19.99 5.59
C GLU A 97 -3.11 -21.21 4.87
N TYR A 98 -2.25 -22.06 4.31
CA TYR A 98 -2.41 -23.52 4.33
C TYR A 98 -1.01 -24.15 4.42
N ARG A 99 -0.69 -24.80 5.54
CA ARG A 99 0.49 -25.68 5.61
C ARG A 99 0.06 -27.05 5.12
N VAL A 100 0.32 -27.35 3.85
CA VAL A 100 0.20 -28.73 3.34
C VAL A 100 1.60 -29.33 3.36
N THR A 101 1.89 -30.16 4.36
CA THR A 101 3.02 -31.09 4.29
C THR A 101 2.56 -32.33 3.55
N THR A 102 2.97 -32.45 2.28
CA THR A 102 2.83 -33.70 1.54
C THR A 102 4.05 -34.55 1.81
N ASP A 103 3.92 -35.53 2.70
CA ASP A 103 4.85 -36.65 2.79
C ASP A 103 4.42 -37.71 1.76
N ILE A 104 5.36 -38.10 0.90
CA ILE A 104 5.14 -38.99 -0.24
C ILE A 104 4.82 -40.43 0.24
N GLU A 105 5.08 -40.76 1.51
CA GLU A 105 4.76 -42.08 2.06
C GLU A 105 3.45 -42.13 2.87
N THR A 106 2.89 -41.01 3.35
CA THR A 106 1.78 -41.04 4.32
C THR A 106 0.51 -40.26 3.96
N GLY A 107 0.49 -39.55 2.83
CA GLY A 107 -0.69 -38.81 2.37
C GLY A 107 -0.90 -37.49 3.10
N SER A 108 -1.54 -36.53 2.41
CA SER A 108 -1.69 -35.15 2.87
C SER A 108 -2.58 -35.05 4.12
N GLN A 109 -2.03 -34.47 5.19
CA GLN A 109 -2.78 -34.08 6.37
C GLN A 109 -3.09 -32.57 6.30
N VAL A 110 -4.37 -32.22 6.42
CA VAL A 110 -4.86 -30.84 6.42
C VAL A 110 -5.22 -30.47 7.85
N ASP A 111 -4.41 -29.64 8.51
CA ASP A 111 -4.77 -29.06 9.80
C ASP A 111 -5.44 -27.70 9.59
N ASP A 112 -6.69 -27.59 10.05
CA ASP A 112 -7.49 -26.36 10.09
C ASP A 112 -7.26 -25.64 11.43
N LEU A 113 -6.61 -24.48 11.41
CA LEU A 113 -6.39 -23.66 12.60
C LEU A 113 -7.48 -22.60 12.84
N ARG A 114 -8.66 -22.70 12.21
CA ARG A 114 -9.79 -21.79 12.48
C ARG A 114 -10.67 -22.19 13.67
N ALA A 115 -10.39 -23.31 14.34
CA ALA A 115 -11.04 -23.66 15.59
C ALA A 115 -10.13 -23.29 16.78
N GLY A 116 -10.49 -22.25 17.52
CA GLY A 116 -9.89 -22.01 18.82
C GLY A 116 -10.18 -23.20 19.74
N SER A 117 -9.13 -23.84 20.24
CA SER A 117 -9.19 -24.64 21.47
C SER A 117 -8.46 -23.91 22.60
N PRO A 118 -8.96 -24.00 23.84
CA PRO A 118 -8.26 -23.52 25.02
C PRO A 118 -7.10 -24.48 25.32
N ASP A 119 -5.98 -23.92 25.76
CA ASP A 119 -4.73 -24.62 26.10
C ASP A 119 -3.91 -25.11 24.90
N GLY A 120 -2.81 -24.39 24.62
CA GLY A 120 -1.80 -24.82 23.66
C GLY A 120 -0.89 -23.67 23.27
N GLU A 121 0.36 -23.74 23.72
CA GLU A 121 1.45 -22.80 23.52
C GLU A 121 1.56 -22.30 22.07
N ARG A 122 1.66 -20.97 21.89
CA ARG A 122 2.05 -20.36 20.61
C ARG A 122 3.57 -20.44 20.47
N PRO A 123 4.12 -21.14 19.46
CA PRO A 123 5.51 -20.95 19.11
C PRO A 123 5.66 -19.58 18.45
N ASP A 124 6.40 -18.74 19.17
CA ASP A 124 7.42 -17.84 18.67
C ASP A 124 6.94 -16.49 18.08
N ALA A 125 7.17 -15.47 18.91
CA ALA A 125 6.80 -14.08 18.76
C ALA A 125 7.60 -13.29 17.69
N ASP A 126 8.38 -13.96 16.82
CA ASP A 126 9.33 -13.27 15.94
C ASP A 126 8.77 -12.93 14.55
N LEU A 127 7.68 -13.58 14.11
CA LEU A 127 7.08 -13.33 12.79
C LEU A 127 6.30 -12.02 12.71
N ARG A 128 5.87 -11.47 13.84
CA ARG A 128 5.10 -10.20 13.89
C ARG A 128 5.99 -8.96 13.86
N GLU A 129 7.29 -9.12 14.09
CA GLU A 129 8.28 -8.03 14.02
C GLU A 129 8.90 -7.84 12.64
N ALA A 130 8.82 -8.84 11.77
CA ALA A 130 9.34 -8.76 10.41
C ALA A 130 8.42 -7.91 9.52
N VAL A 131 8.86 -6.69 9.21
CA VAL A 131 8.24 -5.88 8.14
C VAL A 131 8.43 -6.64 6.83
N ASN A 132 7.34 -6.83 6.08
CA ASN A 132 7.42 -7.38 4.74
C ASN A 132 8.38 -6.48 3.94
N PRO A 133 9.49 -7.03 3.38
CA PRO A 133 10.50 -6.23 2.70
C PRO A 133 9.96 -5.41 1.52
N ALA A 134 8.76 -5.72 1.03
CA ALA A 134 8.05 -4.96 0.03
C ALA A 134 7.63 -3.54 0.47
N TYR A 135 7.37 -3.32 1.76
CA TYR A 135 6.91 -2.02 2.27
C TYR A 135 8.07 -1.17 2.77
N ARG A 136 8.13 0.06 2.25
CA ARG A 136 9.10 1.07 2.68
C ARG A 136 8.38 2.33 3.15
N ILE A 137 9.09 3.08 3.99
CA ILE A 137 8.64 4.43 4.35
C ILE A 137 8.57 5.33 3.12
N GLY A 138 7.67 6.30 3.15
CA GLY A 138 7.52 7.32 2.12
C GLY A 138 6.69 6.88 0.91
N TYR A 139 5.79 5.90 1.07
CA TYR A 139 4.90 5.40 0.01
C TYR A 139 5.63 4.78 -1.20
N ARG A 140 6.80 4.20 -0.96
CA ARG A 140 7.67 3.66 -2.02
C ARG A 140 7.63 2.15 -2.08
N SER A 141 7.79 1.63 -3.30
CA SER A 141 8.02 0.21 -3.52
C SER A 141 9.48 -0.16 -3.22
N TRP A 142 9.76 -1.44 -2.98
CA TRP A 142 11.13 -1.90 -2.77
C TRP A 142 11.94 -1.88 -4.07
N GLU A 143 11.29 -2.01 -5.23
CA GLU A 143 11.88 -1.92 -6.57
C GLU A 143 12.58 -0.56 -6.81
N GLU A 144 12.04 0.53 -6.24
CA GLU A 144 12.66 1.86 -6.34
C GLU A 144 14.07 1.91 -5.72
N GLN A 145 14.38 1.05 -4.76
CA GLN A 145 15.70 1.00 -4.13
C GLN A 145 16.77 0.42 -5.03
N VAL A 146 16.37 -0.46 -5.94
CA VAL A 146 17.24 -0.93 -7.00
C VAL A 146 17.20 -0.01 -8.22
N GLY A 147 16.59 1.18 -8.11
CA GLY A 147 16.49 2.14 -9.20
C GLY A 147 15.53 1.71 -10.30
N HIS A 148 14.54 0.87 -9.97
CA HIS A 148 13.46 0.53 -10.88
C HIS A 148 12.20 1.34 -10.53
N HIS A 149 11.61 1.99 -11.53
CA HIS A 149 10.35 2.72 -11.40
C HIS A 149 9.61 2.69 -12.74
N ASP A 150 8.47 2.01 -12.76
CA ASP A 150 7.60 1.80 -13.89
C ASP A 150 6.12 2.08 -13.52
N GLU A 151 5.20 1.80 -14.43
CA GLU A 151 3.77 1.97 -14.18
C GLU A 151 3.27 1.10 -13.02
N GLN A 152 3.85 -0.09 -12.79
CA GLN A 152 3.44 -0.96 -11.68
C GLN A 152 3.85 -0.37 -10.34
N THR A 153 5.04 0.21 -10.25
CA THR A 153 5.47 0.93 -9.03
C THR A 153 4.57 2.12 -8.71
N ASP A 154 4.04 2.83 -9.72
CA ASP A 154 3.06 3.90 -9.49
C ASP A 154 1.76 3.35 -8.89
N ILE A 155 1.23 2.24 -9.42
CA ILE A 155 0.01 1.60 -8.91
C ILE A 155 0.20 1.14 -7.47
N PHE A 156 1.37 0.58 -7.13
CA PHE A 156 1.71 0.20 -5.77
C PHE A 156 1.66 1.40 -4.81
N SER A 157 2.29 2.53 -5.19
CA SER A 157 2.25 3.75 -4.39
C SER A 157 0.84 4.32 -4.24
N ILE A 158 -0.01 4.24 -5.28
CA ILE A 158 -1.44 4.61 -5.17
C ILE A 158 -2.16 3.72 -4.16
N GLY A 159 -1.90 2.41 -4.16
CA GLY A 159 -2.46 1.48 -3.16
C GLY A 159 -2.06 1.88 -1.73
N LEU A 160 -0.81 2.29 -1.53
CA LEU A 160 -0.34 2.80 -0.23
C LEU A 160 -1.01 4.13 0.15
N ILE A 161 -1.21 5.06 -0.78
CA ILE A 161 -1.93 6.32 -0.51
C ILE A 161 -3.39 6.02 -0.12
N LEU A 162 -4.04 5.11 -0.84
CA LEU A 162 -5.41 4.68 -0.55
C LEU A 162 -5.50 4.04 0.84
N ALA A 163 -4.58 3.13 1.18
CA ALA A 163 -4.50 2.49 2.49
C ALA A 163 -4.23 3.49 3.61
N SER A 164 -3.34 4.44 3.39
CA SER A 164 -2.99 5.50 4.33
C SER A 164 -4.21 6.35 4.70
N LEU A 165 -4.96 6.83 3.70
CA LEU A 165 -6.19 7.58 3.93
C LEU A 165 -7.29 6.71 4.55
N ALA A 166 -7.47 5.48 4.05
CA ALA A 166 -8.54 4.60 4.48
C ALA A 166 -8.33 4.06 5.91
N CYS A 167 -7.10 3.92 6.36
CA CYS A 167 -6.76 3.39 7.69
C CYS A 167 -6.24 4.46 8.65
N GLY A 168 -6.06 5.71 8.20
CA GLY A 168 -5.52 6.80 9.02
C GLY A 168 -4.07 6.55 9.44
N LEU A 169 -3.25 6.06 8.50
CA LEU A 169 -1.84 5.72 8.73
C LEU A 169 -0.92 6.70 8.00
N ASP A 170 0.19 7.10 8.60
CA ASP A 170 1.25 7.86 7.95
C ASP A 170 2.40 6.92 7.54
N PHE A 171 2.52 6.61 6.25
CA PHE A 171 3.60 5.73 5.77
C PHE A 171 4.97 6.38 5.71
N ASN A 172 5.14 7.61 6.18
CA ASN A 172 6.47 8.11 6.55
C ASN A 172 6.90 7.66 7.95
N ASP A 173 5.98 7.20 8.81
CA ASP A 173 6.25 6.63 10.12
C ASP A 173 6.47 5.11 10.00
N GLU A 174 7.64 4.64 10.47
CA GLU A 174 7.98 3.23 10.49
C GLU A 174 6.99 2.39 11.32
N THR A 175 6.42 2.97 12.39
CA THR A 175 5.43 2.32 13.25
C THR A 175 4.16 1.98 12.48
N ASP A 176 3.69 2.91 11.64
CA ASP A 176 2.48 2.73 10.85
C ASP A 176 2.71 1.79 9.67
N VAL A 177 3.89 1.84 9.04
CA VAL A 177 4.31 0.84 8.05
C VAL A 177 4.34 -0.57 8.66
N ARG A 178 4.87 -0.72 9.89
CA ARG A 178 4.88 -1.99 10.63
C ARG A 178 3.46 -2.49 10.92
N ARG A 179 2.57 -1.62 11.42
CA ARG A 179 1.16 -1.96 11.66
C ARG A 179 0.48 -2.44 10.38
N PHE A 180 0.63 -1.69 9.29
CA PHE A 180 0.06 -2.09 8.01
C PHE A 180 0.60 -3.43 7.52
N SER A 181 1.93 -3.62 7.53
CA SER A 181 2.54 -4.89 7.13
C SER A 181 2.03 -6.09 7.93
N ALA A 182 1.79 -5.91 9.24
CA ALA A 182 1.31 -6.98 10.11
C ALA A 182 -0.18 -7.34 9.86
N ASP A 183 -1.00 -6.34 9.51
CA ASP A 183 -2.45 -6.49 9.38
C ASP A 183 -2.97 -6.39 7.93
N GLN A 184 -2.08 -6.31 6.92
CA GLN A 184 -2.44 -6.15 5.49
C GLN A 184 -3.45 -7.20 5.00
N GLY A 185 -3.38 -8.43 5.53
CA GLY A 185 -4.29 -9.52 5.17
C GLY A 185 -5.71 -9.37 5.75
N ASN A 186 -5.91 -8.41 6.67
CA ASN A 186 -7.20 -8.08 7.25
C ASN A 186 -7.24 -6.61 7.71
N LEU A 187 -7.46 -5.71 6.76
CA LEU A 187 -7.50 -4.26 6.98
C LEU A 187 -8.58 -3.80 7.97
N PHE A 188 -9.60 -4.62 8.24
CA PHE A 188 -10.62 -4.32 9.26
C PHE A 188 -10.04 -4.27 10.68
N ARG A 189 -8.85 -4.86 10.92
CA ARG A 189 -8.09 -4.69 12.18
C ARG A 189 -7.53 -3.28 12.35
N LEU A 190 -7.27 -2.58 11.25
CA LEU A 190 -6.75 -1.21 11.22
C LEU A 190 -7.89 -0.20 11.23
N ASN A 191 -8.93 -0.43 10.43
CA ASN A 191 -10.15 0.36 10.41
C ASN A 191 -11.40 -0.54 10.30
N GLY A 192 -12.10 -0.74 11.42
CA GLY A 192 -13.30 -1.57 11.47
C GLY A 192 -14.51 -1.02 10.70
N ALA A 193 -14.49 0.27 10.34
CA ALA A 193 -15.52 0.92 9.52
C ALA A 193 -15.19 0.94 8.03
N LEU A 194 -14.08 0.33 7.62
CA LEU A 194 -13.65 0.28 6.22
C LEU A 194 -14.69 -0.41 5.34
N HIS A 195 -15.03 0.18 4.20
CA HIS A 195 -15.93 -0.45 3.25
C HIS A 195 -15.25 -1.66 2.57
N PRO A 196 -15.89 -2.84 2.47
CA PRO A 196 -15.25 -4.06 1.95
C PRO A 196 -14.66 -3.94 0.54
N VAL A 197 -15.30 -3.15 -0.34
CA VAL A 197 -14.78 -2.89 -1.69
C VAL A 197 -13.46 -2.11 -1.65
N ILE A 198 -13.33 -1.14 -0.74
CA ILE A 198 -12.08 -0.40 -0.57
C ILE A 198 -10.99 -1.32 0.00
N ALA A 199 -11.35 -2.20 0.94
CA ALA A 199 -10.43 -3.19 1.47
C ALA A 199 -9.91 -4.14 0.38
N SER A 200 -10.78 -4.56 -0.55
CA SER A 200 -10.39 -5.37 -1.71
C SER A 200 -9.45 -4.62 -2.63
N LEU A 201 -9.75 -3.35 -2.97
CA LEU A 201 -8.92 -2.53 -3.85
C LEU A 201 -7.51 -2.28 -3.31
N ILE A 202 -7.34 -2.22 -1.98
CA ILE A 202 -6.02 -2.07 -1.35
C ILE A 202 -5.22 -3.38 -1.39
N GLY A 203 -5.90 -4.53 -1.36
CA GLY A 203 -5.27 -5.85 -1.28
C GLY A 203 -4.98 -6.54 -2.62
N GLU A 204 -5.46 -5.98 -3.74
CA GLU A 204 -5.20 -6.45 -5.11
C GLU A 204 -3.85 -5.96 -5.65
#